data_AF-A0A6N2KCH2-F1
#
_entry.id   AF-A0A6N2KCH2-F1
#
_cell.length_a   1.000
_cell.length_b   1.000
_cell.length_c   1.000
_cell.angle_alpha   90.00
_cell.angle_beta   90.00
_cell.angle_gamma   90.00
#
_symmetry.space_group_name_H-M   'P 1'
#
loop_
_entity.id
_entity.type
_entity.pdbx_description
1 polymer ?
#
loop_
_entity_poly.entity_id
_entity_poly.type
_entity_poly.pdbx_seq_one_letter_code
_entity_poly.pdbx_strand_id
1 'polypeptide(L)'
;MHNQIEEIHSGHSPRCPNLSTLFLHDNRQLGFIADSFFKQLHGLKVLDLSRTNIDSLPDSVSDLEGLTSLLLKGCRRLSSVPSLKKLRALKEVRSLWCST
;
A
#
# COMPACT_ATOMS: atom_id res chain seq x y z
N MET A 1 9.34 -5.75 -9.39
CA MET A 1 10.54 -6.09 -8.59
C MET A 1 10.28 -7.37 -7.83
N HIS A 2 11.28 -8.23 -7.65
CA HIS A 2 11.17 -9.44 -6.84
C HIS A 2 12.18 -9.34 -5.71
N ASN A 3 11.72 -9.01 -4.51
CA ASN A 3 12.54 -8.92 -3.31
C ASN A 3 12.02 -9.93 -2.26
N GLN A 4 12.76 -10.05 -1.17
CA GLN A 4 12.45 -10.95 -0.04
C GLN A 4 12.06 -10.14 1.20
N ILE A 5 11.36 -9.02 1.02
CA ILE A 5 10.96 -8.17 2.14
C ILE A 5 9.86 -8.91 2.93
N GLU A 6 10.07 -9.08 4.23
CA GLU A 6 9.13 -9.75 5.14
C GLU A 6 8.36 -8.73 6.00
N GLU A 7 9.06 -7.69 6.45
CA GLU A 7 8.50 -6.65 7.30
C GLU A 7 9.06 -5.27 6.92
N ILE A 8 8.22 -4.25 7.02
CA ILE A 8 8.60 -2.85 6.86
C ILE A 8 8.34 -2.11 8.17
N HIS A 9 9.38 -1.87 8.95
CA HIS A 9 9.30 -1.07 10.17
C HIS A 9 9.30 0.44 9.90
N SER A 10 8.93 1.22 10.92
CA SER A 10 8.86 2.69 10.86
C SER A 10 10.16 3.36 10.44
N GLY A 11 11.31 2.81 10.87
CA GLY A 11 12.65 3.31 10.51
C GLY A 11 12.99 3.21 9.03
N HIS A 12 12.22 2.46 8.24
CA HIS A 12 12.41 2.34 6.80
C HIS A 12 11.66 3.41 5.99
N SER A 13 10.86 4.26 6.63
CA SER A 13 10.07 5.29 5.93
C SER A 13 10.98 6.29 5.22
N PRO A 14 10.96 6.35 3.87
CA PRO A 14 11.81 7.30 3.16
C PRO A 14 11.14 8.67 3.14
N ARG A 15 11.93 9.73 3.40
CA ARG A 15 11.46 11.11 3.28
C ARG A 15 11.53 11.57 1.82
N CYS A 16 10.58 11.10 1.01
CA CYS A 16 10.55 11.35 -0.43
C CYS A 16 9.21 12.01 -0.85
N PRO A 17 9.05 13.33 -0.65
CA PRO A 17 7.78 14.02 -0.91
C PRO A 17 7.38 14.01 -2.40
N ASN A 18 8.34 13.80 -3.31
CA ASN A 18 8.11 13.75 -4.76
C ASN A 18 7.99 12.34 -5.32
N LEU A 19 8.06 11.29 -4.48
CA LEU A 19 7.92 9.92 -4.96
C LEU A 19 6.50 9.70 -5.46
N SER A 20 6.35 9.48 -6.77
CA SER A 20 5.04 9.29 -7.42
C SER A 20 4.58 7.83 -7.42
N THR A 21 5.51 6.89 -7.47
CA THR A 21 5.18 5.47 -7.62
C THR A 21 6.03 4.62 -6.69
N LEU A 22 5.39 3.71 -5.98
CA LEU A 22 6.05 2.76 -5.09
C LEU A 22 5.60 1.34 -5.43
N PHE A 23 6.58 0.50 -5.78
CA PHE A 23 6.40 -0.90 -6.09
C PHE A 23 6.90 -1.77 -4.93
N LEU A 24 5.98 -2.39 -4.21
CA LEU A 24 6.24 -3.42 -3.19
C LEU A 24 5.70 -4.80 -3.61
N HIS A 25 5.19 -4.90 -4.84
CA HIS A 25 4.63 -6.12 -5.38
C HIS A 25 5.61 -7.29 -5.39
N ASP A 26 5.06 -8.51 -5.41
CA ASP A 26 5.80 -9.78 -5.42
C ASP A 26 6.75 -10.02 -4.22
N ASN A 27 6.64 -9.24 -3.14
CA ASN A 27 7.22 -9.59 -1.84
C ASN A 27 6.27 -10.55 -1.10
N ARG A 28 6.32 -11.83 -1.47
CA ARG A 28 5.34 -12.82 -0.99
C ARG A 28 5.41 -13.10 0.51
N GLN A 29 6.49 -12.73 1.18
CA GLN A 29 6.60 -12.84 2.64
C GLN A 29 6.24 -11.55 3.37
N LEU A 30 6.00 -10.44 2.65
CA LEU A 30 5.68 -9.16 3.26
C LEU A 30 4.31 -9.25 3.95
N GLY A 31 4.33 -9.40 5.27
CA GLY A 31 3.15 -9.55 6.11
C GLY A 31 2.82 -8.28 6.91
N PHE A 32 3.84 -7.47 7.20
CA PHE A 32 3.70 -6.32 8.07
C PHE A 32 4.30 -5.05 7.47
N ILE A 33 3.53 -3.95 7.52
CA ILE A 33 3.99 -2.60 7.20
C ILE A 33 3.59 -1.70 8.38
N ALA A 34 4.55 -1.02 8.98
CA ALA A 34 4.31 -0.11 10.08
C ALA A 34 3.42 1.07 9.64
N ASP A 35 2.51 1.50 10.52
CA ASP A 35 1.60 2.62 10.23
C ASP A 35 2.32 3.90 9.80
N SER A 36 3.48 4.23 10.37
CA SER A 36 4.17 5.46 10.00
C SER A 36 4.85 5.43 8.63
N PHE A 37 4.92 4.28 7.95
CA PHE A 37 5.74 4.12 6.74
C PHE A 37 5.33 5.08 5.60
N PHE A 38 4.03 5.27 5.37
CA PHE A 38 3.52 6.10 4.28
C PHE A 38 3.38 7.59 4.62
N LYS A 39 3.59 7.98 5.89
CA LYS A 39 3.27 9.34 6.38
C LYS A 39 4.06 10.47 5.71
N GLN A 40 5.19 10.16 5.07
CA GLN A 40 6.06 11.15 4.41
C GLN A 40 5.99 11.07 2.87
N LEU A 41 5.09 10.26 2.32
CA LEU A 41 4.97 9.99 0.88
C LEU A 41 3.79 10.75 0.25
N HIS A 42 3.65 12.03 0.59
CA HIS A 42 2.50 12.85 0.16
C HIS A 42 2.34 12.98 -1.36
N GLY A 43 3.43 12.83 -2.13
CA GLY A 43 3.40 12.85 -3.59
C GLY A 43 2.93 11.55 -4.24
N LEU A 44 2.70 10.48 -3.47
CA LEU A 44 2.44 9.16 -4.02
C LEU A 44 1.12 9.12 -4.81
N LYS A 45 1.21 8.64 -6.04
CA LYS A 45 0.10 8.49 -7.00
C LYS A 45 -0.26 7.02 -7.24
N VAL A 46 0.73 6.14 -7.18
CA VAL A 46 0.55 4.70 -7.44
C VAL A 46 1.23 3.91 -6.34
N LEU A 47 0.47 3.03 -5.69
CA LEU A 47 0.95 2.07 -4.72
C LEU A 47 0.59 0.66 -5.18
N ASP A 48 1.61 -0.17 -5.42
CA ASP A 48 1.42 -1.57 -5.78
C ASP A 48 1.93 -2.49 -4.68
N LEU A 49 0.99 -3.17 -4.04
CA LEU A 49 1.20 -4.19 -3.00
C LEU A 49 0.82 -5.58 -3.50
N SER A 50 0.60 -5.76 -4.81
CA SER A 50 0.14 -7.02 -5.38
C SER A 50 1.05 -8.19 -5.00
N ARG A 51 0.46 -9.36 -4.73
CA ARG A 51 1.17 -10.60 -4.37
C ARG A 51 2.06 -10.45 -3.13
N THR A 52 1.61 -9.69 -2.15
CA THR A 52 2.15 -9.66 -0.78
C THR A 52 1.26 -10.47 0.16
N ASN A 53 1.75 -10.75 1.37
CA ASN A 53 1.04 -11.50 2.41
C ASN A 53 0.51 -10.59 3.53
N ILE A 54 0.36 -9.29 3.26
CA ILE A 54 -0.12 -8.32 4.24
C ILE A 54 -1.49 -8.73 4.78
N ASP A 55 -1.64 -8.66 6.10
CA ASP A 55 -2.89 -9.01 6.78
C ASP A 55 -3.87 -7.82 6.83
N SER A 56 -3.33 -6.60 6.85
CA SER A 56 -4.06 -5.33 6.82
C SER A 56 -3.28 -4.24 6.08
N LEU A 57 -3.98 -3.25 5.53
CA LEU A 57 -3.36 -2.00 5.08
C LEU A 57 -3.19 -1.04 6.27
N PRO A 58 -2.04 -0.34 6.41
CA PRO A 58 -1.85 0.62 7.49
C PRO A 58 -2.72 1.86 7.32
N ASP A 59 -3.15 2.48 8.43
CA ASP A 59 -4.08 3.62 8.41
C ASP A 59 -3.54 4.82 7.64
N SER A 60 -2.22 5.06 7.69
CA SER A 60 -1.55 6.12 6.93
C SER A 60 -1.71 6.03 5.41
N VAL A 61 -2.11 4.88 4.85
CA VAL A 61 -2.51 4.79 3.44
C VAL A 61 -3.67 5.73 3.15
N SER A 62 -4.56 5.94 4.11
CA SER A 62 -5.71 6.86 3.99
C SER A 62 -5.31 8.32 3.91
N ASP A 63 -4.10 8.67 4.34
CA ASP A 63 -3.58 10.05 4.30
C ASP A 63 -2.87 10.36 2.96
N LEU A 64 -2.79 9.38 2.05
CA LEU A 64 -2.24 9.56 0.71
C LEU A 64 -3.28 10.19 -0.23
N GLU A 65 -3.74 11.41 0.07
CA GLU A 65 -4.83 12.08 -0.68
C GLU A 65 -4.58 12.19 -2.19
N GLY A 66 -3.30 12.21 -2.59
CA GLY A 66 -2.86 12.22 -3.98
C GLY A 66 -2.94 10.88 -4.70
N LEU A 67 -3.20 9.76 -4.00
CA LEU A 67 -3.18 8.41 -4.55
C LEU A 67 -4.28 8.22 -5.59
N THR A 68 -3.88 7.76 -6.77
CA THR A 68 -4.77 7.52 -7.92
C THR A 68 -5.03 6.04 -8.18
N SER A 69 -4.07 5.17 -7.86
CA SER A 69 -4.15 3.74 -8.06
C SER A 69 -3.62 2.97 -6.86
N LEU A 70 -4.43 2.07 -6.33
CA LEU A 70 -4.08 1.11 -5.29
C LEU A 70 -4.24 -0.32 -5.83
N LEU A 71 -3.11 -1.02 -5.98
CA LEU A 71 -3.09 -2.37 -6.56
C LEU A 71 -2.83 -3.40 -5.45
N LEU A 72 -3.79 -4.31 -5.26
CA LEU A 72 -3.85 -5.32 -4.19
C LEU A 72 -4.06 -6.72 -4.77
N LYS A 73 -3.74 -6.92 -6.05
CA LYS A 73 -4.02 -8.19 -6.75
C LYS A 73 -3.20 -9.31 -6.11
N GLY A 74 -3.88 -10.36 -5.64
CA GLY A 74 -3.21 -11.52 -5.05
C GLY A 74 -2.70 -11.30 -3.62
N CYS A 75 -3.14 -10.25 -2.91
CA CYS A 75 -2.99 -10.13 -1.46
C CYS A 75 -3.97 -11.07 -0.75
N ARG A 76 -3.63 -12.37 -0.66
CA ARG A 76 -4.57 -13.42 -0.22
C ARG A 76 -4.93 -13.36 1.26
N ARG A 77 -4.11 -12.69 2.08
CA ARG A 77 -4.28 -12.57 3.54
C ARG A 77 -4.94 -11.27 4.00
N LEU A 78 -5.16 -10.32 3.07
CA LEU A 78 -5.52 -8.94 3.38
C LEU A 78 -6.95 -8.78 3.92
N SER A 79 -7.22 -9.16 5.16
CA SER A 79 -8.59 -9.18 5.74
C SER A 79 -9.24 -7.80 5.96
N SER A 80 -8.46 -6.72 6.01
CA SER A 80 -8.97 -5.39 6.32
C SER A 80 -8.25 -4.28 5.56
N VAL A 81 -9.00 -3.23 5.23
CA VAL A 81 -8.50 -2.00 4.63
C VAL A 81 -8.98 -0.80 5.45
N PRO A 82 -8.19 0.27 5.61
CA PRO A 82 -8.61 1.45 6.33
C PRO A 82 -9.66 2.21 5.51
N SER A 83 -10.27 3.21 6.13
CA SER A 83 -11.25 4.07 5.46
C SER A 83 -10.62 4.86 4.32
N LEU A 84 -10.94 4.50 3.08
CA LEU A 84 -10.43 5.18 1.89
C LEU A 84 -11.15 6.50 1.56
N LYS A 85 -12.04 6.99 2.44
CA LYS A 85 -12.87 8.20 2.21
C LYS A 85 -12.06 9.48 1.94
N LYS A 86 -10.84 9.56 2.47
CA LYS A 86 -9.93 10.69 2.27
C LYS A 86 -9.23 10.67 0.90
N LEU A 87 -9.22 9.52 0.21
CA LEU A 87 -8.52 9.32 -1.06
C LEU A 87 -9.35 9.87 -2.24
N ARG A 88 -9.51 11.18 -2.28
CA ARG A 88 -10.36 11.87 -3.27
C ARG A 88 -9.87 11.73 -4.71
N ALA A 89 -8.58 11.48 -4.91
CA ALA A 89 -7.98 11.28 -6.22
C ALA A 89 -8.02 9.82 -6.71
N LEU A 90 -8.50 8.88 -5.88
CA LEU A 90 -8.47 7.45 -6.17
C LEU A 90 -9.42 7.12 -7.32
N LYS A 91 -8.87 6.58 -8.40
CA LYS A 91 -9.63 6.18 -9.61
C LYS A 91 -9.75 4.67 -9.72
N GLU A 92 -8.80 3.95 -9.15
CA GLU A 92 -8.68 2.52 -9.35
C GLU A 92 -8.23 1.80 -8.08
N VAL A 93 -9.01 0.80 -7.71
CA VAL A 93 -8.63 -0.22 -6.72
C VAL A 93 -8.73 -1.57 -7.41
N ARG A 94 -7.60 -2.25 -7.60
CA ARG A 94 -7.58 -3.62 -8.16
C ARG A 94 -7.32 -4.63 -7.06
N SER A 95 -8.36 -5.33 -6.62
CA SER A 95 -8.27 -6.48 -5.71
C SER A 95 -8.94 -7.70 -6.34
N LEU A 96 -8.67 -8.90 -5.82
CA LEU A 96 -9.40 -10.12 -6.22
C LEU A 96 -10.67 -10.33 -5.37
N TRP A 97 -10.99 -9.39 -4.47
CA TRP A 97 -12.16 -9.46 -3.62
C TRP A 97 -13.18 -8.46 -4.13
N CYS A 98 -13.92 -8.90 -5.14
CA CYS A 98 -15.18 -8.29 -5.50
C CYS A 98 -16.19 -9.43 -5.52
N SER A 99 -16.73 -9.75 -4.34
CA SER A 99 -18.03 -10.43 -4.26
C SER A 99 -19.06 -9.31 -4.24
N THR A 100 -19.88 -9.29 -5.29
CA THR A 100 -21.08 -8.45 -5.47
C THR A 100 -22.00 -8.44 -4.25
#